data_AF-A0A9D9V918-F1
#
_entry.id   AF-A0A9D9V918-F1
#
_cell.length_a   1.000
_cell.length_b   1.000
_cell.length_c   1.000
_cell.angle_alpha   90.00
_cell.angle_beta   90.00
_cell.angle_gamma   90.00
#
_symmetry.space_group_name_H-M   'P 1'
#
loop_
_entity.id
_entity.type
_entity.pdbx_description
1 polymer ?
#
loop_
_entity_poly.entity_id
_entity_poly.type
_entity_poly.pdbx_seq_one_letter_code
_entity_poly.pdbx_strand_id
1 'polypeptide(L)'
;MNLFSTQNQTTIEQGRVGNCSLLTVLDCLMNTSTEGLDFIKSMFHKREDGVVVRIKRTYHSENLKNKNLTQYRYFYDNSTDEDVFFVSREKCEQIAGETKGVKTNALAIKILERICSYYFYNNWQPVTNSIEAHNMGIIRYAEQTQFSTLSFIAEWLSLDIKPIKFADFWILKQLLPNPPLYMSFELSPGLRHAFRLETIEKHHKDSTSWWVVLRNPWHNMKRERYPLSQVLSSNPSVYLVKSNSLHYELAGVLLKNKAVLKVWFGESYTLLQESTADPKIFDTYYPKLQALIHSFGDTLIHFVQKEGLSEQHQQTMRRLHLHYKKGLDHWVSVKLNPNKFQSDSSAFTVWKRPSIPHQIIHKSAQTTEKTVPSCN
;
A
#
# COMPACT_ATOMS: atom_id res chain seq x y z
N MET A 1 18.08 -17.87 12.39
CA MET A 1 17.43 -16.76 11.66
C MET A 1 16.02 -16.60 12.19
N ASN A 2 15.54 -15.37 12.42
CA ASN A 2 14.18 -15.15 12.92
C ASN A 2 13.14 -15.32 11.81
N LEU A 3 11.92 -15.76 12.16
CA LEU A 3 10.83 -15.92 11.19
C LEU A 3 10.47 -14.59 10.52
N PHE A 4 10.39 -13.54 11.34
CA PHE A 4 10.24 -12.15 10.93
C PHE A 4 11.40 -11.33 11.46
N SER A 5 11.64 -10.16 10.84
CA SER A 5 12.69 -9.25 11.32
C SER A 5 12.41 -8.82 12.77
N THR A 6 13.45 -8.84 13.60
CA THR A 6 13.44 -8.22 14.94
C THR A 6 13.92 -6.78 14.91
N GLN A 7 14.34 -6.29 13.75
CA GLN A 7 14.70 -4.89 13.52
C GLN A 7 13.46 -4.13 13.03
N ASN A 8 13.50 -2.79 13.13
CA ASN A 8 12.43 -1.91 12.63
C ASN A 8 12.18 -2.05 11.11
N GLN A 9 13.07 -2.70 10.36
CA GLN A 9 12.95 -2.88 8.92
C GLN A 9 13.34 -4.30 8.48
N THR A 10 12.63 -4.83 7.50
CA THR A 10 12.93 -6.09 6.81
C THR A 10 13.86 -5.82 5.63
N THR A 11 15.03 -6.46 5.61
CA THR A 11 15.99 -6.32 4.51
C THR A 11 15.70 -7.32 3.40
N ILE A 12 15.88 -6.91 2.15
CA ILE A 12 15.73 -7.74 0.94
C ILE A 12 16.87 -7.38 -0.01
N GLU A 13 17.68 -8.39 -0.35
CA GLU A 13 18.69 -8.34 -1.39
C GLU A 13 18.42 -9.54 -2.32
N GLN A 14 17.86 -9.24 -3.49
CA GLN A 14 17.53 -10.23 -4.51
C GLN A 14 18.78 -10.89 -5.08
N GLY A 15 18.78 -12.23 -5.15
CA GLY A 15 19.80 -13.00 -5.86
C GLY A 15 19.67 -12.91 -7.38
N ARG A 16 20.43 -13.72 -8.13
CA ARG A 16 20.33 -13.80 -9.60
C ARG A 16 19.12 -14.64 -10.04
N VAL A 17 17.92 -14.16 -9.71
CA VAL A 17 16.65 -14.90 -9.84
C VAL A 17 15.53 -13.95 -10.31
N GLY A 18 14.63 -14.40 -11.18
CA GLY A 18 13.54 -13.63 -11.80
C GLY A 18 12.32 -13.33 -10.92
N ASN A 19 12.52 -13.03 -9.64
CA ASN A 19 11.46 -12.84 -8.63
C ASN A 19 11.31 -11.39 -8.11
N CYS A 20 11.83 -10.40 -8.84
CA CYS A 20 11.80 -8.99 -8.42
C CYS A 20 10.39 -8.49 -8.05
N SER A 21 9.37 -8.86 -8.81
CA SER A 21 7.98 -8.46 -8.51
C SER A 21 7.47 -9.04 -7.20
N LEU A 22 7.76 -10.32 -6.91
CA LEU A 22 7.39 -10.96 -5.64
C LEU A 22 8.06 -10.24 -4.48
N LEU A 23 9.39 -10.06 -4.58
CA LEU A 23 10.16 -9.40 -3.54
C LEU A 23 9.74 -7.94 -3.32
N THR A 24 9.36 -7.24 -4.39
CA THR A 24 8.84 -5.87 -4.31
C THR A 24 7.48 -5.82 -3.61
N VAL A 25 6.58 -6.76 -3.91
CA VAL A 25 5.28 -6.85 -3.21
C VAL A 25 5.49 -7.11 -1.72
N LEU A 26 6.39 -8.04 -1.37
CA LEU A 26 6.74 -8.31 0.03
C LEU A 26 7.40 -7.09 0.69
N ASP A 27 8.28 -6.36 -0.02
CA ASP A 27 8.86 -5.09 0.48
C ASP A 27 7.78 -4.04 0.75
N CYS A 28 6.79 -3.92 -0.15
CA CYS A 28 5.66 -3.02 0.03
C CYS A 28 4.89 -3.39 1.30
N LEU A 29 4.49 -4.64 1.46
CA LEU A 29 3.69 -5.07 2.61
C LEU A 29 4.47 -4.96 3.93
N MET A 30 5.70 -5.45 3.98
CA MET A 30 6.44 -5.59 5.23
C MET A 30 7.15 -4.30 5.69
N ASN A 31 7.45 -3.36 4.79
CA ASN A 31 8.25 -2.17 5.12
C ASN A 31 7.52 -0.82 4.94
N THR A 32 6.23 -0.81 4.64
CA THR A 32 5.46 0.45 4.54
C THR A 32 4.31 0.55 5.54
N SER A 33 3.65 -0.56 5.86
CA SER A 33 2.49 -0.55 6.75
C SER A 33 2.58 -1.66 7.78
N THR A 34 2.16 -1.37 9.01
CA THR A 34 2.00 -2.38 10.06
C THR A 34 0.99 -3.44 9.63
N GLU A 35 -0.09 -3.01 8.97
CA GLU A 35 -1.12 -3.90 8.46
C GLU A 35 -0.59 -4.90 7.43
N GLY A 36 0.20 -4.45 6.45
CA GLY A 36 0.81 -5.36 5.47
C GLY A 36 1.75 -6.36 6.13
N LEU A 37 2.51 -5.92 7.15
CA LEU A 37 3.35 -6.81 7.95
C LEU A 37 2.51 -7.82 8.75
N ASP A 38 1.42 -7.38 9.37
CA ASP A 38 0.53 -8.24 10.16
C ASP A 38 -0.22 -9.24 9.28
N PHE A 39 -0.61 -8.82 8.07
CA PHE A 39 -1.12 -9.72 7.03
C PHE A 39 -0.11 -10.82 6.71
N ILE A 40 1.14 -10.47 6.38
CA ILE A 40 2.17 -11.46 6.10
C ILE A 40 2.44 -12.34 7.33
N LYS A 41 2.44 -11.79 8.55
CA LYS A 41 2.58 -12.58 9.79
C LYS A 41 1.46 -13.59 9.99
N SER A 42 0.22 -13.21 9.67
CA SER A 42 -0.96 -14.07 9.84
C SER A 42 -0.89 -15.35 8.99
N MET A 43 -0.17 -15.31 7.87
CA MET A 43 0.08 -16.49 7.04
C MET A 43 0.96 -17.54 7.74
N PHE A 44 1.67 -17.18 8.81
CA PHE A 44 2.64 -18.04 9.46
C PHE A 44 2.27 -18.36 10.90
N HIS A 45 2.37 -19.64 11.27
CA HIS A 45 2.25 -20.10 12.64
C HIS A 45 3.51 -20.88 13.04
N LYS A 46 4.28 -20.32 13.97
CA LYS A 46 5.49 -20.96 14.49
C LYS A 46 5.10 -22.06 15.47
N ARG A 47 5.68 -23.25 15.28
CA ARG A 47 5.59 -24.40 16.20
C ARG A 47 6.98 -24.74 16.72
N GLU A 48 7.05 -25.65 17.67
CA GLU A 48 8.35 -26.19 18.13
C GLU A 48 9.04 -26.97 17.01
N ASP A 49 8.30 -27.83 16.32
CA ASP A 49 8.78 -28.75 15.27
C ASP A 49 8.97 -28.09 13.89
N GLY A 50 8.61 -26.82 13.74
CA GLY A 50 8.73 -26.10 12.46
C GLY A 50 7.81 -24.90 12.34
N VAL A 51 7.38 -24.64 11.11
CA VAL A 51 6.55 -23.50 10.75
C VAL A 51 5.41 -23.97 9.85
N VAL A 52 4.18 -23.58 10.17
CA VAL A 52 3.03 -23.75 9.29
C VAL A 52 2.83 -22.47 8.50
N VAL A 53 2.66 -22.60 7.19
CA VAL A 53 2.29 -21.53 6.27
C VAL A 53 0.90 -21.83 5.73
N ARG A 54 -0.01 -20.88 5.83
CA ARG A 54 -1.39 -20.99 5.35
C ARG A 54 -1.59 -19.94 4.26
N ILE A 55 -2.01 -20.40 3.08
CA ILE A 55 -2.26 -19.57 1.90
C ILE A 55 -3.69 -19.83 1.46
N LYS A 56 -4.48 -18.78 1.23
CA LYS A 56 -5.84 -18.94 0.73
C LYS A 56 -5.83 -19.66 -0.61
N ARG A 57 -6.78 -20.58 -0.79
CA ARG A 57 -6.90 -21.32 -2.04
C ARG A 57 -7.27 -20.36 -3.16
N THR A 58 -6.64 -20.55 -4.31
CA THR A 58 -6.85 -19.74 -5.52
C THR A 58 -6.97 -20.65 -6.73
N TYR A 59 -7.25 -20.10 -7.90
CA TYR A 59 -7.20 -20.86 -9.14
C TYR A 59 -5.81 -21.51 -9.35
N HIS A 60 -4.73 -20.85 -8.92
CA HIS A 60 -3.38 -21.37 -9.03
C HIS A 60 -3.08 -22.58 -8.12
N SER A 61 -3.90 -22.83 -7.09
CA SER A 61 -3.74 -23.99 -6.20
C SER A 61 -3.90 -25.32 -6.94
N GLU A 62 -4.59 -25.34 -8.08
CA GLU A 62 -4.71 -26.53 -8.93
C GLU A 62 -3.35 -27.03 -9.44
N ASN A 63 -2.39 -26.12 -9.61
CA ASN A 63 -1.05 -26.48 -10.06
C ASN A 63 -0.30 -27.34 -9.03
N LEU A 64 -0.66 -27.28 -7.74
CA LEU A 64 -0.01 -28.04 -6.66
C LEU A 64 -0.18 -29.56 -6.82
N LYS A 65 -1.27 -30.01 -7.46
CA LYS A 65 -1.56 -31.45 -7.65
C LYS A 65 -0.47 -32.17 -8.42
N ASN A 66 0.22 -31.47 -9.31
CA ASN A 66 1.23 -32.02 -10.19
C ASN A 66 2.66 -31.75 -9.71
N LYS A 67 2.84 -31.18 -8.51
CA LYS A 67 4.16 -30.81 -8.00
C LYS A 67 4.71 -31.83 -7.02
N ASN A 68 6.03 -32.01 -7.07
CA ASN A 68 6.75 -32.73 -6.02
C ASN A 68 6.91 -31.84 -4.79
N LEU A 69 5.99 -32.00 -3.84
CA LEU A 69 5.99 -31.28 -2.58
C LEU A 69 6.67 -32.04 -1.44
N THR A 70 7.39 -33.14 -1.70
CA THR A 70 7.94 -34.03 -0.64
C THR A 70 8.84 -33.32 0.39
N GLN A 71 9.43 -32.17 0.04
CA GLN A 71 10.18 -31.33 0.97
C GLN A 71 9.31 -30.54 1.98
N TYR A 72 8.00 -30.62 1.86
CA TYR A 72 7.00 -30.02 2.75
C TYR A 72 5.90 -31.05 3.05
N ARG A 73 5.33 -31.03 4.25
CA ARG A 73 4.03 -31.71 4.45
C ARG A 73 2.93 -30.75 4.02
N TYR A 74 2.29 -31.05 2.91
CA TYR A 74 1.21 -30.25 2.33
C TYR A 74 -0.14 -30.95 2.46
N PHE A 75 -1.19 -30.18 2.74
CA PHE A 75 -2.57 -30.61 2.59
C PHE A 75 -3.47 -29.39 2.34
N TYR A 76 -4.65 -29.64 1.76
CA TYR A 76 -5.71 -28.64 1.63
C TYR A 76 -6.63 -28.73 2.86
N ASP A 77 -6.84 -27.60 3.54
CA ASP A 77 -7.79 -27.46 4.65
C ASP A 77 -9.13 -26.94 4.11
N ASN A 78 -10.07 -27.86 3.91
CA ASN A 78 -11.42 -27.54 3.40
C ASN A 78 -12.20 -26.61 4.33
N SER A 79 -11.87 -26.56 5.63
CA SER A 79 -12.65 -25.78 6.60
C SER A 79 -12.36 -24.28 6.52
N THR A 80 -11.11 -23.92 6.18
CA THR A 80 -10.67 -22.53 6.05
C THR A 80 -10.42 -22.11 4.59
N ASP A 81 -10.61 -23.05 3.65
CA ASP A 81 -10.29 -22.92 2.24
C ASP A 81 -8.83 -22.47 2.00
N GLU A 82 -7.89 -23.21 2.59
CA GLU A 82 -6.46 -22.87 2.61
C GLU A 82 -5.57 -24.04 2.18
N ASP A 83 -4.56 -23.71 1.40
CA ASP A 83 -3.39 -24.56 1.19
C ASP A 83 -2.47 -24.43 2.41
N VAL A 84 -2.20 -25.56 3.07
CA VAL A 84 -1.39 -25.60 4.30
C VAL A 84 -0.07 -26.31 4.05
N PHE A 85 1.02 -25.60 4.24
CA PHE A 85 2.38 -26.13 4.16
C PHE A 85 3.00 -26.18 5.55
N PHE A 86 3.44 -27.36 5.98
CA PHE A 86 4.30 -27.50 7.15
C PHE A 86 5.76 -27.64 6.70
N VAL A 87 6.58 -26.68 7.13
CA VAL A 87 8.02 -26.62 6.91
C VAL A 87 8.70 -27.08 8.20
N SER A 88 9.36 -28.23 8.19
CA SER A 88 10.04 -28.77 9.38
C SER A 88 11.15 -27.82 9.88
N ARG A 89 11.55 -27.96 11.14
CA ARG A 89 12.67 -27.22 11.72
C ARG A 89 13.95 -27.38 10.89
N GLU A 90 14.30 -28.62 10.55
CA GLU A 90 15.47 -28.92 9.70
C GLU A 90 15.37 -28.20 8.35
N LYS A 91 14.19 -28.22 7.72
CA LYS A 91 13.99 -27.52 6.45
C LYS A 91 14.08 -26.00 6.61
N CYS A 92 13.58 -25.44 7.71
CA CYS A 92 13.73 -24.03 8.05
C CYS A 92 15.21 -23.63 8.19
N GLU A 93 16.02 -24.46 8.85
CA GLU A 93 17.47 -24.26 8.99
C GLU A 93 18.19 -24.34 7.65
N GLN A 94 17.84 -25.32 6.81
CA GLN A 94 18.35 -25.43 5.45
C GLN A 94 18.03 -24.18 4.62
N ILE A 95 16.77 -23.73 4.64
CA ILE A 95 16.32 -22.53 3.91
C ILE A 95 17.03 -21.28 4.46
N ALA A 96 17.22 -21.18 5.78
CA ALA A 96 17.91 -20.08 6.40
C ALA A 96 19.38 -20.00 5.95
N GLY A 97 20.08 -21.14 5.90
CA GLY A 97 21.49 -21.24 5.49
C GLY A 97 21.74 -21.15 3.98
N GLU A 98 20.71 -21.34 3.15
CA GLU A 98 20.83 -21.29 1.69
C GLU A 98 21.26 -19.90 1.20
N THR A 99 22.25 -19.88 0.31
CA THR A 99 22.83 -18.65 -0.26
C THR A 99 22.18 -18.27 -1.59
N LYS A 100 21.51 -19.23 -2.23
CA LYS A 100 20.76 -19.04 -3.46
C LYS A 100 19.37 -18.43 -3.21
N GLY A 101 18.98 -17.49 -4.06
CA GLY A 101 17.72 -16.74 -3.93
C GLY A 101 17.91 -15.45 -3.15
N VAL A 102 16.86 -15.02 -2.45
CA VAL A 102 16.87 -13.80 -1.65
C VAL A 102 17.74 -13.90 -0.40
N LYS A 103 18.56 -12.89 -0.15
CA LYS A 103 19.18 -12.64 1.15
C LYS A 103 18.34 -11.63 1.92
N THR A 104 18.04 -11.94 3.18
CA THR A 104 17.09 -11.18 3.99
C THR A 104 17.32 -11.47 5.46
N ASN A 105 16.82 -10.61 6.35
CA ASN A 105 16.76 -10.85 7.80
C ASN A 105 15.45 -11.54 8.26
N ALA A 106 14.55 -11.91 7.34
CA ALA A 106 13.27 -12.56 7.65
C ALA A 106 13.10 -13.90 6.93
N LEU A 107 13.08 -15.02 7.67
CA LEU A 107 12.95 -16.36 7.09
C LEU A 107 11.63 -16.53 6.32
N ALA A 108 10.56 -15.84 6.73
CA ALA A 108 9.28 -15.83 6.04
C ALA A 108 9.41 -15.51 4.54
N ILE A 109 10.25 -14.54 4.16
CA ILE A 109 10.47 -14.18 2.75
C ILE A 109 11.11 -15.33 1.99
N LYS A 110 12.14 -15.99 2.56
CA LYS A 110 12.79 -17.14 1.93
C LYS A 110 11.83 -18.33 1.76
N ILE A 111 10.90 -18.53 2.70
CA ILE A 111 9.87 -19.57 2.63
C ILE A 111 8.85 -19.23 1.52
N LEU A 112 8.31 -18.01 1.51
CA LEU A 112 7.37 -17.55 0.48
C LEU A 112 7.97 -17.61 -0.92
N GLU A 113 9.24 -17.20 -1.08
CA GLU A 113 9.97 -17.32 -2.35
C GLU A 113 9.92 -18.74 -2.92
N ARG A 114 10.11 -19.75 -2.06
CA ARG A 114 10.12 -21.16 -2.47
C ARG A 114 8.71 -21.68 -2.73
N ILE A 115 7.78 -21.43 -1.81
CA ILE A 115 6.39 -21.90 -1.93
C ILE A 115 5.72 -21.30 -3.17
N CYS A 116 5.95 -20.02 -3.47
CA CYS A 116 5.38 -19.32 -4.63
C CYS A 116 5.56 -20.09 -5.95
N SER A 117 6.75 -20.64 -6.19
CA SER A 117 7.06 -21.38 -7.43
C SER A 117 6.24 -22.64 -7.66
N TYR A 118 5.66 -23.21 -6.60
CA TYR A 118 4.80 -24.39 -6.71
C TYR A 118 3.44 -24.07 -7.31
N TYR A 119 3.02 -22.82 -7.24
CA TYR A 119 1.79 -22.32 -7.85
C TYR A 119 1.95 -21.98 -9.33
N PHE A 120 3.17 -22.06 -9.89
CA PHE A 120 3.38 -21.85 -11.32
C PHE A 120 2.76 -22.98 -12.13
N TYR A 121 2.19 -22.61 -13.28
CA TYR A 121 1.53 -23.54 -14.20
C TYR A 121 2.50 -24.62 -14.69
N ASN A 122 3.68 -24.20 -15.17
CA ASN A 122 4.61 -25.12 -15.80
C ASN A 122 5.17 -26.15 -14.81
N ASN A 123 5.16 -27.42 -15.21
CA ASN A 123 5.83 -28.50 -14.47
C ASN A 123 7.33 -28.42 -14.73
N TRP A 124 8.01 -27.62 -13.91
CA TRP A 124 9.46 -27.63 -13.85
C TRP A 124 9.93 -28.98 -13.30
N GLN A 125 10.89 -29.60 -14.00
CA GLN A 125 11.39 -30.93 -13.66
C GLN A 125 12.01 -30.94 -12.25
N PRO A 126 11.96 -32.06 -11.51
CA PRO A 126 12.51 -32.19 -10.15
C PRO A 126 13.98 -31.81 -9.99
N VAL A 127 14.74 -31.75 -11.10
CA VAL A 127 16.15 -31.37 -11.14
C VAL A 127 16.36 -29.86 -10.93
N THR A 128 15.29 -29.05 -11.10
CA THR A 128 15.35 -27.59 -10.91
C THR A 128 14.87 -27.21 -9.51
N ASN A 129 15.70 -26.48 -8.78
CA ASN A 129 15.37 -25.96 -7.45
C ASN A 129 14.18 -24.97 -7.56
N SER A 130 13.23 -24.97 -6.61
CA SER A 130 12.12 -23.99 -6.52
C SER A 130 12.53 -22.52 -6.75
N ILE A 131 13.77 -22.17 -6.41
CA ILE A 131 14.35 -20.85 -6.69
C ILE A 131 14.56 -20.59 -8.19
N GLU A 132 15.03 -21.57 -8.94
CA GLU A 132 15.25 -21.45 -10.39
C GLU A 132 13.95 -21.37 -11.19
N ALA A 133 12.84 -21.90 -10.66
CA ALA A 133 11.56 -21.81 -11.33
C ALA A 133 11.11 -20.35 -11.58
N HIS A 134 11.61 -19.39 -10.80
CA HIS A 134 11.37 -17.96 -11.03
C HIS A 134 12.02 -17.44 -12.31
N ASN A 135 13.02 -18.13 -12.87
CA ASN A 135 13.72 -17.75 -14.10
C ASN A 135 13.00 -18.20 -15.39
N MET A 136 11.88 -18.94 -15.28
CA MET A 136 11.19 -19.55 -16.43
C MET A 136 10.42 -18.57 -17.35
N GLY A 137 10.62 -17.26 -17.21
CA GLY A 137 9.95 -16.25 -18.04
C GLY A 137 8.42 -16.31 -17.96
N ILE A 138 7.73 -15.89 -19.03
CA ILE A 138 6.26 -15.82 -19.08
C ILE A 138 5.58 -17.20 -19.01
N ILE A 139 6.30 -18.26 -19.40
CA ILE A 139 5.81 -19.65 -19.45
C ILE A 139 5.34 -20.13 -18.06
N ARG A 140 5.81 -19.50 -16.97
CA ARG A 140 5.43 -19.82 -15.60
C ARG A 140 3.94 -19.60 -15.28
N TYR A 141 3.23 -18.78 -16.06
CA TYR A 141 1.80 -18.45 -15.83
C TYR A 141 0.83 -19.06 -16.84
N ALA A 142 1.32 -19.88 -17.79
CA ALA A 142 0.60 -20.33 -19.00
C ALA A 142 0.37 -19.21 -20.02
N GLU A 143 0.72 -19.46 -21.29
CA GLU A 143 0.57 -18.50 -22.40
C GLU A 143 -0.89 -18.09 -22.65
N GLN A 144 -1.84 -18.93 -22.24
CA GLN A 144 -3.28 -18.70 -22.41
C GLN A 144 -3.87 -17.79 -21.33
N THR A 145 -3.14 -17.54 -20.24
CA THR A 145 -3.63 -16.64 -19.20
C THR A 145 -3.09 -15.24 -19.44
N GLN A 146 -3.96 -14.24 -19.45
CA GLN A 146 -3.58 -12.83 -19.56
C GLN A 146 -2.97 -12.29 -18.25
N PHE A 147 -2.44 -13.16 -17.37
CA PHE A 147 -1.94 -12.75 -16.06
C PHE A 147 -0.58 -12.06 -16.18
N SER A 148 -0.53 -10.81 -15.73
CA SER A 148 0.74 -10.17 -15.42
C SER A 148 1.39 -10.85 -14.19
N THR A 149 2.72 -10.74 -14.05
CA THR A 149 3.43 -11.24 -12.85
C THR A 149 2.82 -10.67 -11.55
N LEU A 150 2.43 -9.38 -11.56
CA LEU A 150 1.81 -8.75 -10.41
C LEU A 150 0.40 -9.32 -10.14
N SER A 151 -0.39 -9.56 -11.19
CA SER A 151 -1.73 -10.14 -11.06
C SER A 151 -1.66 -11.54 -10.45
N PHE A 152 -0.72 -12.37 -10.89
CA PHE A 152 -0.47 -13.68 -10.28
C PHE A 152 -0.12 -13.55 -8.78
N ILE A 153 0.80 -12.66 -8.42
CA ILE A 153 1.20 -12.48 -7.01
C ILE A 153 0.02 -11.99 -6.16
N ALA A 154 -0.76 -11.05 -6.71
CA ALA A 154 -1.92 -10.50 -6.04
C ALA A 154 -2.97 -11.60 -5.79
N GLU A 155 -3.27 -12.40 -6.80
CA GLU A 155 -4.19 -13.53 -6.64
C GLU A 155 -3.65 -14.56 -5.65
N TRP A 156 -2.40 -15.02 -5.83
CA TRP A 156 -1.75 -16.01 -4.96
C TRP A 156 -1.74 -15.60 -3.48
N LEU A 157 -1.48 -14.33 -3.18
CA LEU A 157 -1.53 -13.79 -1.82
C LEU A 157 -2.93 -13.29 -1.43
N SER A 158 -3.95 -13.43 -2.28
CA SER A 158 -5.29 -12.87 -2.04
C SER A 158 -5.29 -11.39 -1.68
N LEU A 159 -4.44 -10.62 -2.36
CA LEU A 159 -4.31 -9.17 -2.24
C LEU A 159 -5.21 -8.48 -3.25
N ASP A 160 -5.75 -7.33 -2.85
CA ASP A 160 -6.38 -6.42 -3.79
C ASP A 160 -5.35 -5.41 -4.30
N ILE A 161 -5.13 -5.39 -5.61
CA ILE A 161 -4.27 -4.43 -6.28
C ILE A 161 -5.10 -3.38 -7.00
N LYS A 162 -4.87 -2.12 -6.66
CA LYS A 162 -5.55 -0.99 -7.32
C LYS A 162 -4.56 -0.23 -8.21
N PRO A 163 -4.80 -0.14 -9.53
CA PRO A 163 -3.99 0.73 -10.37
C PRO A 163 -4.20 2.18 -9.91
N ILE A 164 -3.10 2.92 -9.79
CA ILE A 164 -3.12 4.33 -9.40
C ILE A 164 -2.47 5.12 -10.54
N LYS A 165 -3.12 6.22 -10.95
CA LYS A 165 -2.47 7.14 -11.89
C LYS A 165 -1.25 7.73 -11.21
N PHE A 166 -0.17 7.88 -11.97
CA PHE A 166 1.07 8.42 -11.42
C PHE A 166 0.87 9.77 -10.69
N ALA A 167 -0.06 10.63 -11.14
CA ALA A 167 -0.41 11.88 -10.46
C ALA A 167 -1.14 11.70 -9.11
N ASP A 168 -1.94 10.64 -8.96
CA ASP A 168 -2.74 10.37 -7.74
C ASP A 168 -1.87 9.85 -6.58
N PHE A 169 -0.67 9.35 -6.89
CA PHE A 169 0.33 8.92 -5.91
C PHE A 169 0.64 10.00 -4.87
N TRP A 170 0.84 11.25 -5.34
CA TRP A 170 1.24 12.34 -4.44
C TRP A 170 0.17 12.58 -3.39
N ILE A 171 -1.10 12.65 -3.81
CA ILE A 171 -2.24 12.81 -2.90
C ILE A 171 -2.28 11.64 -1.92
N LEU A 172 -2.07 10.41 -2.41
CA LEU A 172 -2.09 9.22 -1.56
C LEU A 172 -1.02 9.25 -0.47
N LYS A 173 0.21 9.70 -0.77
CA LYS A 173 1.30 9.84 0.21
C LYS A 173 1.00 10.81 1.34
N GLN A 174 0.12 11.76 1.09
CA GLN A 174 -0.29 12.75 2.08
C GLN A 174 -1.44 12.25 2.95
N LEU A 175 -2.34 11.43 2.36
CA LEU A 175 -3.41 10.77 3.11
C LEU A 175 -2.87 9.60 3.94
N LEU A 176 -1.87 8.90 3.43
CA LEU A 176 -1.23 7.74 4.02
C LEU A 176 0.29 7.95 3.90
N PRO A 177 1.02 8.27 4.98
CA PRO A 177 2.44 8.59 4.92
C PRO A 177 3.30 7.50 4.26
N ASN A 178 2.92 6.23 4.46
CA ASN A 178 3.64 5.07 3.94
C ASN A 178 2.68 4.08 3.26
N PRO A 179 2.11 4.42 2.09
CA PRO A 179 1.26 3.50 1.36
C PRO A 179 2.12 2.43 0.67
N PRO A 180 1.67 1.16 0.62
CA PRO A 180 2.36 0.04 -0.03
C PRO A 180 2.24 0.14 -1.54
N LEU A 181 3.14 0.91 -2.14
CA LEU A 181 3.10 1.23 -3.56
C LEU A 181 4.14 0.45 -4.36
N TYR A 182 3.62 -0.40 -5.22
CA TYR A 182 4.37 -1.11 -6.23
C TYR A 182 4.48 -0.25 -7.50
N MET A 183 5.66 -0.21 -8.09
CA MET A 183 5.90 0.37 -9.40
C MET A 183 6.69 -0.62 -10.26
N SER A 184 6.36 -0.70 -11.56
CA SER A 184 7.23 -1.34 -12.54
C SER A 184 7.34 -0.50 -13.80
N PHE A 185 8.52 -0.49 -14.41
CA PHE A 185 8.78 0.17 -15.68
C PHE A 185 9.96 -0.49 -16.39
N GLU A 186 10.17 -0.15 -17.66
CA GLU A 186 11.26 -0.67 -18.47
C GLU A 186 12.56 0.11 -18.23
N LEU A 187 13.59 -0.58 -17.70
CA LEU A 187 14.93 -0.02 -17.53
C LEU A 187 15.68 0.06 -18.86
N SER A 188 15.39 -0.90 -19.74
CA SER A 188 15.82 -0.95 -21.14
C SER A 188 14.77 -1.73 -21.94
N PRO A 189 14.78 -1.66 -23.28
CA PRO A 189 13.82 -2.40 -24.11
C PRO A 189 13.78 -3.89 -23.74
N GLY A 190 12.60 -4.38 -23.34
CA GLY A 190 12.41 -5.77 -22.92
C GLY A 190 12.81 -6.12 -21.48
N LEU A 191 13.44 -5.19 -20.73
CA LEU A 191 13.83 -5.39 -19.33
C LEU A 191 12.93 -4.57 -18.39
N ARG A 192 11.76 -5.13 -18.06
CA ARG A 192 10.87 -4.57 -17.03
C ARG A 192 11.32 -5.01 -15.64
N HIS A 193 11.46 -4.04 -14.74
CA HIS A 193 11.83 -4.29 -13.33
C HIS A 193 10.80 -3.72 -12.37
N ALA A 194 10.77 -4.26 -11.15
CA ALA A 194 9.82 -3.89 -10.10
C ALA A 194 10.53 -3.15 -8.96
N PHE A 195 9.84 -2.15 -8.41
CA PHE A 195 10.33 -1.27 -7.36
C PHE A 195 9.22 -0.95 -6.37
N ARG A 196 9.60 -0.69 -5.12
CA ARG A 196 8.71 0.02 -4.20
C ARG A 196 8.87 1.51 -4.42
N LEU A 197 7.77 2.21 -4.66
CA LEU A 197 7.75 3.67 -4.83
C LEU A 197 7.81 4.35 -3.44
N GLU A 198 8.93 5.02 -3.15
CA GLU A 198 9.13 5.68 -1.86
C GLU A 198 8.59 7.11 -1.86
N THR A 199 9.06 7.95 -2.79
CA THR A 199 8.65 9.35 -2.88
C THR A 199 8.92 9.93 -4.28
N ILE A 200 8.43 11.14 -4.52
CA ILE A 200 8.86 12.01 -5.61
C ILE A 200 9.42 13.27 -4.96
N GLU A 201 10.64 13.66 -5.32
CA GLU A 201 11.34 14.81 -4.74
C GLU A 201 11.89 15.74 -5.83
N LYS A 202 12.01 17.04 -5.52
CA LYS A 202 12.69 17.98 -6.42
C LYS A 202 14.18 17.68 -6.46
N HIS A 203 14.79 17.85 -7.62
CA HIS A 203 16.22 17.76 -7.75
C HIS A 203 16.90 18.90 -6.98
N HIS A 204 17.84 18.56 -6.09
CA HIS A 204 18.43 19.53 -5.17
C HIS A 204 19.24 20.65 -5.86
N LYS A 205 19.70 20.43 -7.11
CA LYS A 205 20.52 21.39 -7.86
C LYS A 205 19.77 22.12 -8.96
N ASP A 206 18.57 21.67 -9.31
CA ASP A 206 17.76 22.26 -10.38
C ASP A 206 16.30 22.25 -9.93
N SER A 207 15.77 23.44 -9.66
CA SER A 207 14.42 23.64 -9.15
C SER A 207 13.32 23.19 -10.12
N THR A 208 13.67 22.87 -11.37
CA THR A 208 12.75 22.50 -12.45
C THR A 208 12.72 21.01 -12.79
N SER A 209 13.64 20.21 -12.22
CA SER A 209 13.66 18.76 -12.45
C SER A 209 13.19 17.96 -11.24
N TRP A 210 12.42 16.92 -11.52
CA TRP A 210 11.77 16.05 -10.54
C TRP A 210 12.34 14.64 -10.59
N TRP A 211 12.51 14.03 -9.43
CA TRP A 211 13.14 12.73 -9.25
C TRP A 211 12.15 11.77 -8.58
N VAL A 212 11.99 10.59 -9.17
CA VAL A 212 11.25 9.47 -8.59
C VAL A 212 12.23 8.68 -7.74
N VAL A 213 11.94 8.55 -6.45
CA VAL A 213 12.76 7.82 -5.48
C VAL A 213 12.15 6.45 -5.25
N LEU A 214 12.95 5.44 -5.53
CA LEU A 214 12.55 4.04 -5.55
C LEU A 214 13.41 3.20 -4.60
N ARG A 215 12.83 2.13 -4.06
CA ARG A 215 13.57 1.04 -3.41
C ARG A 215 13.59 -0.15 -4.33
N ASN A 216 14.80 -0.59 -4.67
CA ASN A 216 15.03 -1.70 -5.58
C ASN A 216 15.16 -3.00 -4.79
N PRO A 217 14.43 -4.08 -5.13
CA PRO A 217 14.58 -5.38 -4.45
C PRO A 217 15.97 -6.00 -4.61
N TRP A 218 16.82 -5.54 -5.54
CA TRP A 218 18.25 -5.88 -5.55
C TRP A 218 18.94 -5.51 -4.24
N HIS A 219 18.53 -4.41 -3.59
CA HIS A 219 18.93 -4.06 -2.24
C HIS A 219 17.97 -3.00 -1.65
N ASN A 220 16.91 -3.43 -0.97
CA ASN A 220 15.80 -2.53 -0.58
C ASN A 220 16.17 -1.43 0.43
N MET A 221 17.33 -1.53 1.08
CA MET A 221 17.84 -0.46 1.95
C MET A 221 18.50 0.70 1.18
N LYS A 222 18.75 0.55 -0.14
CA LYS A 222 19.29 1.62 -0.98
C LYS A 222 18.15 2.38 -1.66
N ARG A 223 18.32 3.70 -1.77
CA ARG A 223 17.44 4.58 -2.55
C ARG A 223 18.03 4.73 -3.95
N GLU A 224 17.23 4.42 -4.94
CA GLU A 224 17.54 4.71 -6.33
C GLU A 224 16.70 5.88 -6.79
N ARG A 225 17.25 6.67 -7.70
CA ARG A 225 16.61 7.89 -8.16
C ARG A 225 16.66 7.97 -9.66
N TYR A 226 15.50 8.25 -10.24
CA TYR A 226 15.32 8.37 -11.67
C TYR A 226 14.67 9.71 -12.00
N PRO A 227 15.13 10.43 -13.05
CA PRO A 227 14.40 11.57 -13.56
C PRO A 227 12.94 11.19 -13.87
N LEU A 228 12.00 12.04 -13.44
CA LEU A 228 10.57 11.81 -13.66
C LEU A 228 10.24 11.65 -15.15
N SER A 229 10.84 12.46 -16.01
CA SER A 229 10.68 12.37 -17.46
C SER A 229 11.08 10.99 -18.01
N GLN A 230 12.20 10.42 -17.52
CA GLN A 230 12.64 9.08 -17.89
C GLN A 230 11.59 8.05 -17.47
N VAL A 231 11.16 8.06 -16.20
CA VAL A 231 10.17 7.09 -15.70
C VAL A 231 8.87 7.15 -16.48
N LEU A 232 8.36 8.35 -16.77
CA LEU A 232 7.13 8.52 -17.55
C LEU A 232 7.27 8.02 -19.00
N SER A 233 8.46 8.17 -19.61
CA SER A 233 8.74 7.64 -20.95
C SER A 233 8.95 6.12 -20.99
N SER A 234 9.20 5.47 -19.85
CA SER A 234 9.49 4.04 -19.71
C SER A 234 8.25 3.15 -19.46
N ASN A 235 7.06 3.61 -19.85
CA ASN A 235 5.78 2.90 -19.67
C ASN A 235 5.56 2.38 -18.22
N PRO A 236 5.46 3.30 -17.24
CA PRO A 236 5.37 2.94 -15.84
C PRO A 236 3.97 2.41 -15.49
N SER A 237 3.93 1.42 -14.60
CA SER A 237 2.70 0.93 -13.99
C SER A 237 2.81 1.06 -12.49
N VAL A 238 1.82 1.70 -11.85
CA VAL A 238 1.81 1.97 -10.41
C VAL A 238 0.56 1.36 -9.80
N TYR A 239 0.75 0.63 -8.70
CA TYR A 239 -0.31 -0.07 -8.00
C TYR A 239 -0.20 0.15 -6.50
N LEU A 240 -1.34 0.37 -5.86
CA LEU A 240 -1.49 0.22 -4.42
C LEU A 240 -1.78 -1.25 -4.12
N VAL A 241 -0.94 -1.85 -3.30
CA VAL A 241 -1.03 -3.26 -2.91
C VAL A 241 -1.73 -3.36 -1.54
N LYS A 242 -2.95 -3.87 -1.51
CA LYS A 242 -3.80 -3.88 -0.31
C LYS A 242 -3.94 -5.29 0.26
N SER A 243 -3.68 -5.44 1.55
CA SER A 243 -3.99 -6.62 2.35
C SER A 243 -5.46 -6.70 2.80
N ASN A 244 -6.37 -5.95 2.14
CA ASN A 244 -7.81 -5.88 2.40
C ASN A 244 -8.27 -4.93 3.55
N SER A 245 -7.55 -3.83 3.78
CA SER A 245 -7.94 -2.76 4.73
C SER A 245 -9.09 -1.88 4.26
N LEU A 246 -9.95 -1.50 5.21
CA LEU A 246 -10.82 -0.34 5.09
C LEU A 246 -10.05 0.99 4.86
N HIS A 247 -8.80 1.11 5.37
CA HIS A 247 -8.01 2.35 5.21
C HIS A 247 -7.65 2.63 3.74
N TYR A 248 -7.31 1.60 2.97
CA TYR A 248 -7.00 1.75 1.55
C TYR A 248 -8.25 1.93 0.70
N GLU A 249 -9.39 1.36 1.12
CA GLU A 249 -10.69 1.67 0.53
C GLU A 249 -11.05 3.14 0.74
N LEU A 250 -10.91 3.66 1.97
CA LEU A 250 -11.15 5.08 2.27
C LEU A 250 -10.27 5.98 1.41
N ALA A 251 -8.96 5.72 1.35
CA ALA A 251 -8.05 6.49 0.49
C ALA A 251 -8.45 6.38 -0.99
N GLY A 252 -8.87 5.19 -1.42
CA GLY A 252 -9.34 4.95 -2.76
C GLY A 252 -10.65 5.67 -3.12
N VAL A 253 -11.55 5.83 -2.16
CA VAL A 253 -12.79 6.58 -2.27
C VAL A 253 -12.51 8.07 -2.29
N LEU A 254 -11.60 8.55 -1.44
CA LEU A 254 -11.14 9.95 -1.43
C LEU A 254 -10.51 10.33 -2.77
N LEU A 255 -9.66 9.47 -3.34
CA LEU A 255 -9.06 9.67 -4.67
C LEU A 255 -10.09 9.72 -5.82
N LYS A 256 -11.25 9.06 -5.67
CA LYS A 256 -12.33 9.08 -6.67
C LYS A 256 -13.24 10.30 -6.53
N ASN A 257 -13.27 10.96 -5.37
CA ASN A 257 -14.17 12.07 -5.14
C ASN A 257 -13.57 13.41 -5.60
N LYS A 258 -13.73 13.71 -6.89
CA LYS A 258 -13.24 14.95 -7.50
C LYS A 258 -13.77 16.21 -6.82
N ALA A 259 -14.96 16.19 -6.22
CA ALA A 259 -15.51 17.34 -5.51
C ALA A 259 -14.75 17.60 -4.21
N VAL A 260 -14.51 16.55 -3.42
CA VAL A 260 -13.68 16.60 -2.21
C VAL A 260 -12.26 17.02 -2.58
N LEU A 261 -11.66 16.45 -3.62
CA LEU A 261 -10.33 16.80 -4.08
C LEU A 261 -10.26 18.24 -4.64
N LYS A 262 -11.27 18.72 -5.38
CA LYS A 262 -11.33 20.11 -5.87
C LYS A 262 -11.58 21.11 -4.73
N VAL A 263 -12.28 20.70 -3.68
CA VAL A 263 -12.42 21.49 -2.45
C VAL A 263 -11.09 21.54 -1.69
N TRP A 264 -10.42 20.39 -1.57
CA TRP A 264 -9.18 20.19 -0.80
C TRP A 264 -7.93 20.68 -1.51
N PHE A 265 -7.91 20.71 -2.84
CA PHE A 265 -6.74 21.01 -3.67
C PHE A 265 -7.00 22.11 -4.72
N GLY A 266 -8.21 22.67 -4.78
CA GLY A 266 -8.56 23.76 -5.70
C GLY A 266 -8.53 23.36 -7.18
N GLU A 267 -8.31 24.34 -8.06
CA GLU A 267 -8.15 24.12 -9.52
C GLU A 267 -6.88 23.35 -9.87
N SER A 268 -5.91 23.29 -8.96
CA SER A 268 -4.66 22.54 -9.13
C SER A 268 -4.87 21.03 -9.32
N TYR A 269 -5.97 20.48 -8.78
CA TYR A 269 -6.30 19.07 -8.98
C TYR A 269 -6.81 18.75 -10.40
N THR A 270 -7.61 19.63 -11.00
CA THR A 270 -8.13 19.44 -12.36
C THR A 270 -6.99 19.39 -13.37
N LEU A 271 -5.99 20.27 -13.20
CA LEU A 271 -4.82 20.36 -14.07
C LEU A 271 -3.82 19.20 -13.89
N LEU A 272 -3.69 18.66 -12.67
CA LEU A 272 -2.90 17.44 -12.40
C LEU A 272 -3.52 16.18 -13.04
N GLN A 273 -4.85 16.11 -13.14
CA GLN A 273 -5.54 14.98 -13.79
C GLN A 273 -5.45 15.01 -15.32
N GLU A 274 -5.38 16.21 -15.89
CA GLU A 274 -5.26 16.45 -17.33
C GLU A 274 -3.80 16.35 -17.80
N SER A 275 -2.83 16.55 -16.90
CA SER A 275 -1.40 16.43 -17.20
C SER A 275 -0.89 14.99 -17.07
N THR A 276 -1.03 14.20 -18.12
CA THR A 276 -0.39 12.87 -18.16
C THR A 276 1.11 12.92 -18.50
N ALA A 277 1.75 14.10 -18.67
CA ALA A 277 3.14 14.11 -19.16
C ALA A 277 4.01 15.36 -18.92
N ASP A 278 3.54 16.50 -18.37
CA ASP A 278 4.36 17.73 -18.32
C ASP A 278 4.98 18.00 -16.92
N PRO A 279 6.31 17.89 -16.76
CA PRO A 279 7.02 18.24 -15.54
C PRO A 279 6.78 19.68 -15.05
N LYS A 280 6.49 20.64 -15.95
CA LYS A 280 6.26 22.05 -15.59
C LYS A 280 5.00 22.26 -14.74
N ILE A 281 4.05 21.34 -14.83
CA ILE A 281 2.83 21.37 -14.02
C ILE A 281 3.16 21.03 -12.56
N PHE A 282 4.13 20.14 -12.32
CA PHE A 282 4.62 19.91 -10.96
C PHE A 282 5.23 21.17 -10.35
N ASP A 283 6.03 21.94 -11.10
CA ASP A 283 6.64 23.16 -10.56
C ASP A 283 5.64 24.25 -10.18
N THR A 284 4.57 24.40 -10.97
CA THR A 284 3.55 25.43 -10.75
C THR A 284 2.66 25.13 -9.55
N TYR A 285 2.34 23.86 -9.34
CA TYR A 285 1.30 23.46 -8.38
C TYR A 285 1.84 22.82 -7.12
N TYR A 286 3.06 22.29 -7.13
CA TYR A 286 3.66 21.62 -5.97
C TYR A 286 3.75 22.50 -4.72
N PRO A 287 4.26 23.76 -4.76
CA PRO A 287 4.34 24.58 -3.55
C PRO A 287 2.94 24.91 -2.98
N LYS A 288 1.96 25.11 -3.86
CA LYS A 288 0.56 25.40 -3.48
C LYS A 288 -0.11 24.19 -2.83
N LEU A 289 0.11 22.99 -3.37
CA LEU A 289 -0.36 21.74 -2.79
C LEU A 289 0.31 21.45 -1.44
N GLN A 290 1.63 21.61 -1.33
CA GLN A 290 2.38 21.31 -0.11
C GLN A 290 1.98 22.21 1.08
N ALA A 291 1.71 23.50 0.83
CA ALA A 291 1.22 24.43 1.86
C ALA A 291 -0.20 24.09 2.32
N LEU A 292 -1.06 23.70 1.39
CA LEU A 292 -2.43 23.29 1.67
C LEU A 292 -2.41 22.01 2.52
N ILE A 293 -1.67 21.00 2.10
CA ILE A 293 -1.58 19.68 2.76
C ILE A 293 -1.04 19.74 4.19
N HIS A 294 0.01 20.51 4.46
CA HIS A 294 0.54 20.67 5.83
C HIS A 294 -0.50 21.24 6.82
N SER A 295 -1.48 22.03 6.35
CA SER A 295 -2.55 22.53 7.23
C SER A 295 -3.63 21.49 7.57
N PHE A 296 -3.64 20.33 6.90
CA PHE A 296 -4.74 19.36 6.95
C PHE A 296 -4.33 17.93 7.30
N GLY A 297 -3.15 17.48 6.87
CA GLY A 297 -2.66 16.10 7.07
C GLY A 297 -2.72 15.69 8.55
N ASP A 298 -2.39 16.63 9.43
CA ASP A 298 -2.43 16.43 10.88
C ASP A 298 -3.84 16.10 11.41
N THR A 299 -4.91 16.61 10.79
CA THR A 299 -6.29 16.38 11.25
C THR A 299 -6.81 15.00 10.84
N LEU A 300 -6.45 14.52 9.64
CA LEU A 300 -6.90 13.22 9.13
C LEU A 300 -6.08 12.07 9.75
N ILE A 301 -4.76 12.27 9.88
CA ILE A 301 -3.83 11.30 10.48
C ILE A 301 -4.16 11.08 11.96
N HIS A 302 -4.48 12.16 12.70
CA HIS A 302 -4.85 12.04 14.12
C HIS A 302 -6.18 11.28 14.33
N PHE A 303 -7.09 11.32 13.36
CA PHE A 303 -8.35 10.57 13.40
C PHE A 303 -8.15 9.07 13.09
N VAL A 304 -7.32 8.75 12.09
CA VAL A 304 -7.05 7.35 11.69
C VAL A 304 -6.15 6.63 12.71
N GLN A 305 -5.25 7.33 13.39
CA GLN A 305 -4.28 6.72 14.32
C GLN A 305 -4.81 6.54 15.77
N LYS A 306 -5.83 7.28 16.19
CA LYS A 306 -6.27 7.32 17.60
C LYS A 306 -7.39 6.32 17.94
N GLU A 307 -8.11 5.81 16.96
CA GLU A 307 -9.31 4.98 17.17
C GLU A 307 -9.11 3.59 16.53
N GLY A 308 -8.78 2.58 17.33
CA GLY A 308 -8.69 1.18 16.89
C GLY A 308 -10.08 0.59 16.66
N LEU A 309 -10.38 0.15 15.43
CA LEU A 309 -11.76 0.11 14.94
C LEU A 309 -12.57 -1.19 15.30
N SER A 310 -13.26 -1.22 16.45
CA SER A 310 -14.37 -2.14 16.82
C SER A 310 -15.71 -1.87 16.08
N GLU A 311 -16.75 -2.71 16.27
CA GLU A 311 -18.10 -2.58 15.68
C GLU A 311 -18.79 -1.22 15.92
N GLN A 312 -18.40 -0.51 16.98
CA GLN A 312 -18.81 0.86 17.29
C GLN A 312 -18.36 1.87 16.21
N HIS A 313 -17.36 1.54 15.40
CA HIS A 313 -16.80 2.40 14.35
C HIS A 313 -17.61 2.44 13.07
N GLN A 314 -18.42 1.42 12.80
CA GLN A 314 -19.45 1.52 11.77
C GLN A 314 -20.54 2.54 12.16
N GLN A 315 -20.69 2.85 13.45
CA GLN A 315 -21.57 3.91 13.94
C GLN A 315 -20.87 5.29 13.96
N THR A 316 -19.57 5.37 14.29
CA THR A 316 -18.79 6.62 14.27
C THR A 316 -18.55 7.14 12.84
N MET A 317 -18.32 6.25 11.87
CA MET A 317 -18.30 6.59 10.44
C MET A 317 -19.62 7.20 9.93
N ARG A 318 -20.76 6.97 10.63
CA ARG A 318 -22.06 7.62 10.33
C ARG A 318 -22.05 9.13 10.64
N ARG A 319 -21.03 9.65 11.33
CA ARG A 319 -20.94 11.03 11.82
C ARG A 319 -19.63 11.73 11.48
N LEU A 320 -18.91 11.31 10.44
CA LEU A 320 -17.72 12.03 10.01
C LEU A 320 -18.13 13.41 9.48
N HIS A 321 -17.87 14.46 10.28
CA HIS A 321 -18.02 15.86 9.93
C HIS A 321 -16.62 16.48 9.91
N LEU A 322 -15.99 16.52 8.74
CA LEU A 322 -14.72 17.24 8.58
C LEU A 322 -15.03 18.72 8.41
N HIS A 323 -14.66 19.54 9.39
CA HIS A 323 -14.73 21.00 9.32
C HIS A 323 -13.37 21.54 8.90
N TYR A 324 -13.29 22.22 7.75
CA TYR A 324 -12.10 22.95 7.36
C TYR A 324 -12.35 24.42 7.07
N LYS A 325 -11.40 25.26 7.49
CA LYS A 325 -11.37 26.70 7.28
C LYS A 325 -10.50 27.04 6.06
N LYS A 326 -11.15 27.38 4.93
CA LYS A 326 -10.49 27.83 3.70
C LYS A 326 -10.29 29.35 3.76
N GLY A 327 -9.09 29.80 4.10
CA GLY A 327 -8.81 31.24 4.31
C GLY A 327 -9.58 31.82 5.50
N LEU A 328 -9.69 33.14 5.63
CA LEU A 328 -10.34 33.76 6.80
C LEU A 328 -11.85 33.48 6.91
N ASP A 329 -12.55 33.15 5.80
CA ASP A 329 -14.01 33.33 5.74
C ASP A 329 -14.89 32.13 5.31
N HIS A 330 -14.36 30.92 5.07
CA HIS A 330 -15.18 29.81 4.57
C HIS A 330 -15.00 28.50 5.32
N TRP A 331 -16.12 27.92 5.77
CA TRP A 331 -16.18 26.58 6.35
C TRP A 331 -16.72 25.58 5.34
N VAL A 332 -16.01 24.46 5.18
CA VAL A 332 -16.48 23.31 4.39
C VAL A 332 -16.72 22.13 5.31
N SER A 333 -17.92 21.53 5.20
CA SER A 333 -18.29 20.30 5.91
C SER A 333 -18.47 19.16 4.93
N VAL A 334 -17.78 18.04 5.16
CA VAL A 334 -17.91 16.81 4.38
C VAL A 334 -18.60 15.75 5.23
N LYS A 335 -19.73 15.21 4.74
CA LYS A 335 -20.49 14.13 5.40
C LYS A 335 -20.47 12.86 4.57
N LEU A 336 -20.08 11.74 5.17
CA LEU A 336 -20.05 10.40 4.57
C LEU A 336 -21.42 9.71 4.66
N ASN A 337 -21.92 9.15 3.55
CA ASN A 337 -23.08 8.26 3.53
C ASN A 337 -22.65 6.79 3.36
N PRO A 338 -22.73 5.98 4.43
CA PRO A 338 -22.22 4.61 4.42
C PRO A 338 -23.00 3.66 3.50
N ASN A 339 -24.27 3.96 3.19
CA ASN A 339 -25.09 3.11 2.31
C ASN A 339 -24.71 3.25 0.82
N LYS A 340 -23.77 4.15 0.49
CA LYS A 340 -23.32 4.42 -0.88
C LYS A 340 -21.84 4.16 -1.10
N PHE A 341 -21.17 3.61 -0.08
CA PHE A 341 -19.71 3.47 -0.02
C PHE A 341 -19.14 2.55 -1.12
N GLN A 342 -19.95 1.65 -1.69
CA GLN A 342 -19.46 0.64 -2.62
C GLN A 342 -19.34 1.08 -4.09
N SER A 343 -19.88 2.24 -4.51
CA SER A 343 -19.75 2.59 -5.94
C SER A 343 -20.03 4.03 -6.35
N ASP A 344 -20.46 4.94 -5.46
CA ASP A 344 -21.02 6.21 -5.93
C ASP A 344 -20.33 7.46 -5.38
N SER A 345 -20.01 8.38 -6.30
CA SER A 345 -19.52 9.75 -6.02
C SER A 345 -20.44 10.55 -5.09
N SER A 346 -21.70 10.12 -4.96
CA SER A 346 -22.70 10.69 -4.05
C SER A 346 -22.57 10.27 -2.58
N ALA A 347 -21.54 9.50 -2.21
CA ALA A 347 -21.23 9.14 -0.82
C ALA A 347 -20.74 10.33 0.04
N PHE A 348 -20.47 11.49 -0.56
CA PHE A 348 -20.00 12.69 0.14
C PHE A 348 -20.88 13.88 -0.20
N THR A 349 -21.44 14.54 0.81
CA THR A 349 -22.08 15.85 0.63
C THR A 349 -21.14 16.93 1.13
N VAL A 350 -20.78 17.87 0.25
CA VAL A 350 -19.95 19.03 0.56
C VAL A 350 -20.87 20.22 0.77
N TRP A 351 -20.85 20.79 1.98
CA TRP A 351 -21.58 22.02 2.29
C TRP A 351 -20.59 23.18 2.35
N LYS A 352 -20.83 24.23 1.56
CA LYS A 352 -20.23 25.55 1.82
C LYS A 352 -21.18 26.29 2.76
N ARG A 353 -20.75 26.61 3.97
CA ARG A 353 -21.52 27.59 4.76
C ARG A 353 -21.30 28.98 4.17
N PRO A 354 -22.37 29.79 3.96
CA PRO A 354 -22.20 31.22 3.73
C PRO A 354 -21.46 31.82 4.93
N SER A 355 -20.56 32.76 4.67
CA SER A 355 -19.92 33.57 5.71
C SER A 355 -21.01 34.26 6.53
N ILE A 356 -21.04 34.01 7.84
CA ILE A 356 -21.85 34.82 8.75
C ILE A 356 -21.11 36.16 8.84
N PRO A 357 -21.73 37.29 8.48
CA PRO A 357 -21.11 38.59 8.69
C PRO A 357 -20.80 38.73 10.17
N HIS A 358 -19.56 39.10 10.51
CA HIS A 358 -19.17 39.43 11.87
C HIS A 358 -19.94 40.67 12.36
N GLN A 359 -21.19 40.51 12.79
CA GLN A 359 -21.90 41.52 13.56
C GLN A 359 -22.78 40.87 14.63
N ILE A 360 -22.41 41.20 15.88
CA ILE A 360 -23.23 41.21 17.10
C ILE A 360 -23.40 39.85 17.82
N ILE A 361 -22.47 39.56 18.75
CA ILE A 361 -22.83 39.04 20.09
C ILE A 361 -21.97 39.78 21.13
N HIS A 362 -22.37 41.00 21.48
CA HIS A 362 -22.18 41.50 22.84
C HIS A 362 -23.53 41.33 23.54
N LYS A 363 -23.66 40.26 24.32
CA LYS A 363 -24.56 40.26 25.49
C LYS A 363 -23.72 39.84 26.67
N SER A 364 -23.38 40.84 27.48
CA SER A 364 -22.85 40.69 28.83
C SER A 364 -23.80 39.81 29.63
N ALA A 365 -23.26 38.72 30.17
CA ALA A 365 -23.92 37.96 31.22
C ALA A 365 -23.89 38.82 32.49
N GLN A 366 -25.07 39.21 32.97
CA GLN A 366 -25.25 39.72 34.33
C GLN A 366 -24.88 38.61 35.32
N THR A 367 -23.89 38.89 36.14
CA THR A 367 -23.50 38.14 37.33
C THR A 367 -24.61 38.26 38.38
N THR A 368 -25.29 37.16 38.68
CA THR A 368 -26.03 36.99 39.94
C THR A 368 -25.04 36.59 41.03
N GLU A 369 -24.64 37.56 41.85
CA GLU A 369 -23.96 37.33 43.13
C GLU A 369 -24.93 36.64 44.10
N LYS A 370 -24.48 35.52 44.67
CA LYS A 370 -25.10 34.89 45.84
C LYS A 370 -24.60 35.62 47.08
N THR A 371 -25.50 36.29 47.77
CA THR A 371 -25.36 36.77 49.15
C THR A 371 -25.13 35.60 50.12
N VAL A 372 -24.08 35.70 50.93
CA VAL A 372 -23.88 34.94 52.18
C VAL A 372 -24.21 35.88 53.35
N PRO A 373 -24.89 35.42 54.44
CA PRO A 373 -25.30 36.29 55.53
C PRO A 373 -24.13 36.68 56.45
N SER A 374 -24.28 37.86 57.04
CA SER A 374 -23.41 38.57 57.98
C SER A 374 -23.03 37.80 59.26
N CYS A 375 -21.82 38.05 59.74
CA CYS A 375 -21.51 38.11 61.16
C CYS A 375 -21.00 39.51 61.51
N ASN A 376 -21.62 40.08 62.54
CA ASN A 376 -21.51 41.39 63.18
C ASN A 376 -22.19 42.57 62.49
#